data_AF-A0A538MM88-F1
#
_entry.id   AF-A0A538MM88-F1
#
_cell.length_a   1.000
_cell.length_b   1.000
_cell.length_c   1.000
_cell.angle_alpha   90.00
_cell.angle_beta   90.00
_cell.angle_gamma   90.00
#
_symmetry.space_group_name_H-M   'P 1'
#
loop_
_entity.id
_entity.type
_entity.pdbx_description
1 polymer ?
#
loop_
_entity_poly.entity_id
_entity_poly.type
_entity_poly.pdbx_seq_one_letter_code
_entity_poly.pdbx_strand_id
1 'polypeptide(L)'
;LSEVSGTVKIEDTDRGPKLSILVEGEEEPVSYQLPRRTRVLVADGQIVEPGDALHEGSLNPADLLRLKGDTATELYLIQEVQRVYKSQGVDIHDKHIELIVRQMLKKVRVESAGDTDLLPGQLVDKVVLDRENTRVKKEKKEQATWEPLILGITKASLATESFLSAASFQETTKVLTDASIEGKVDRLLGLKENVIIGKLIPAATGLKRYRTIDISPSEKVPAETYEREALLAALQEIGGDGGDGASLASLGLDFGGTPDFGEENPPKEEGEAEEIPEVDTPLDE
;
A
#
# COMPACT_ATOMS: atom_id res chain seq x y z
N LEU A 1 -14.67 -25.43 8.50
CA LEU A 1 -15.24 -24.83 7.28
C LEU A 1 -15.15 -25.87 6.17
N SER A 2 -16.08 -25.88 5.22
CA SER A 2 -15.92 -26.70 4.01
C SER A 2 -14.77 -26.17 3.16
N GLU A 3 -13.84 -27.01 2.69
CA GLU A 3 -12.80 -26.57 1.75
C GLU A 3 -13.24 -26.68 0.29
N VAL A 4 -14.21 -27.54 0.01
CA VAL A 4 -14.70 -27.87 -1.34
C VAL A 4 -16.21 -27.65 -1.45
N SER A 5 -16.69 -27.41 -2.67
CA SER A 5 -18.12 -27.44 -2.97
C SER A 5 -18.58 -28.88 -3.16
N GLY A 6 -19.73 -29.26 -2.58
CA GLY A 6 -20.26 -30.59 -2.82
C GLY A 6 -21.48 -30.93 -1.98
N THR A 7 -21.92 -32.17 -2.09
CA THR A 7 -23.04 -32.69 -1.30
C THR A 7 -22.52 -33.32 -0.01
N VAL A 8 -23.06 -32.88 1.13
CA VAL A 8 -22.69 -33.40 2.45
C VAL A 8 -23.34 -34.76 2.67
N LYS A 9 -22.54 -35.74 3.06
CA LYS A 9 -22.97 -37.03 3.60
C LYS A 9 -22.54 -37.15 5.05
N ILE A 10 -23.48 -37.43 5.94
CA ILE A 10 -23.23 -37.55 7.39
C ILE A 10 -23.20 -39.03 7.79
N GLU A 11 -22.11 -39.47 8.40
CA GLU A 11 -21.95 -40.82 8.93
C GLU A 11 -21.62 -40.78 10.42
N ASP A 12 -22.44 -41.40 11.26
CA ASP A 12 -22.15 -41.53 12.70
C ASP A 12 -21.14 -42.66 12.95
N THR A 13 -19.95 -42.33 13.45
CA THR A 13 -18.90 -43.30 13.77
C THR A 13 -18.63 -43.38 15.28
N ASP A 14 -17.86 -44.39 15.69
CA ASP A 14 -17.40 -44.54 17.08
C ASP A 14 -16.52 -43.39 17.59
N ARG A 15 -16.08 -42.48 16.72
CA ARG A 15 -15.30 -41.29 17.10
C ARG A 15 -16.11 -40.00 17.04
N GLY A 16 -17.38 -40.06 16.64
CA GLY A 16 -18.27 -38.92 16.44
C GLY A 16 -18.79 -38.83 15.00
N PRO A 17 -19.57 -37.78 14.68
CA PRO A 17 -20.08 -37.59 13.34
C PRO A 17 -18.93 -37.33 12.37
N LYS A 18 -18.90 -38.09 11.28
CA LYS A 18 -17.99 -37.93 10.15
C LYS A 18 -18.76 -37.29 9.00
N LEU A 19 -18.32 -36.11 8.57
CA LEU A 19 -18.88 -35.40 7.43
C LEU A 19 -18.03 -35.73 6.20
N SER A 20 -18.62 -36.26 5.16
CA SER A 20 -17.94 -36.52 3.88
C SER A 20 -18.57 -35.65 2.80
N ILE A 21 -17.78 -34.83 2.15
CA ILE A 21 -18.25 -33.95 1.07
C ILE A 21 -17.97 -34.64 -0.25
N LEU A 22 -19.04 -34.97 -0.96
CA LEU A 22 -18.99 -35.59 -2.28
C LEU A 22 -18.93 -34.48 -3.33
N VAL A 23 -17.78 -34.37 -4.00
CA VAL A 23 -17.54 -33.41 -5.08
C VAL A 23 -17.92 -34.08 -6.41
N GLU A 24 -18.69 -33.38 -7.26
CA GLU A 24 -19.02 -33.90 -8.58
C GLU A 24 -17.76 -33.96 -9.45
N GLY A 25 -17.35 -35.18 -9.83
CA GLY A 25 -16.21 -35.41 -10.73
C GLY A 25 -14.90 -35.83 -10.03
N GLU A 26 -14.87 -35.90 -8.69
CA GLU A 26 -13.75 -36.47 -7.93
C GLU A 26 -14.16 -37.81 -7.29
N GLU A 27 -13.26 -38.79 -7.31
CA GLU A 27 -13.52 -40.11 -6.72
C GLU A 27 -13.32 -40.14 -5.20
N GLU A 28 -12.50 -39.24 -4.65
CA GLU A 28 -12.19 -39.20 -3.22
C GLU A 28 -12.96 -38.10 -2.49
N PRO A 29 -13.89 -38.45 -1.58
CA PRO A 29 -14.60 -37.45 -0.79
C PRO A 29 -13.70 -36.82 0.26
N VAL A 30 -13.77 -35.49 0.38
CA VAL A 30 -13.10 -34.76 1.46
C VAL A 30 -13.85 -35.02 2.76
N SER A 31 -13.21 -35.67 3.73
CA SER A 31 -13.85 -36.08 4.98
C SER A 31 -13.32 -35.35 6.21
N TYR A 32 -14.24 -34.90 7.05
CA TYR A 32 -13.99 -34.19 8.31
C TYR A 32 -14.53 -35.02 9.47
N GLN A 33 -13.65 -35.42 10.38
CA GLN A 33 -14.04 -36.11 11.61
C GLN A 33 -14.28 -35.08 12.71
N LEU A 34 -15.50 -35.03 13.24
CA LEU A 34 -15.84 -34.16 14.36
C LEU A 34 -15.85 -34.93 15.69
N PRO A 35 -15.53 -34.26 16.82
CA PRO A 35 -15.74 -34.81 18.14
C PRO A 35 -17.21 -35.14 18.42
N ARG A 36 -17.47 -36.18 19.23
CA ARG A 36 -18.83 -36.67 19.55
C ARG A 36 -19.82 -35.63 20.10
N ARG A 37 -19.33 -34.56 20.74
CA ARG A 37 -20.19 -33.52 21.36
C ARG A 37 -20.43 -32.31 20.46
N THR A 38 -19.80 -32.29 19.28
CA THR A 38 -19.91 -31.17 18.35
C THR A 38 -21.27 -31.22 17.66
N ARG A 39 -22.00 -30.11 17.67
CA ARG A 39 -23.26 -29.96 16.94
C ARG A 39 -22.98 -29.60 15.49
N VAL A 40 -23.53 -30.38 14.57
CA VAL A 40 -23.43 -30.18 13.13
C VAL A 40 -24.49 -29.15 12.71
N LEU A 41 -24.12 -28.20 11.84
CA LEU A 41 -25.02 -27.16 11.33
C LEU A 41 -25.66 -27.51 10.00
N VAL A 42 -25.06 -28.47 9.27
CA VAL A 42 -25.49 -28.91 7.94
C VAL A 42 -26.36 -30.17 8.00
N ALA A 43 -27.29 -30.30 7.06
CA ALA A 43 -28.13 -31.48 6.92
C ALA A 43 -27.53 -32.51 5.95
N ASP A 44 -27.91 -33.78 6.10
CA ASP A 44 -27.54 -34.84 5.16
C ASP A 44 -28.17 -34.57 3.78
N GLY A 45 -27.36 -34.64 2.72
CA GLY A 45 -27.76 -34.28 1.37
C GLY A 45 -27.76 -32.77 1.07
N GLN A 46 -27.34 -31.92 2.00
CA GLN A 46 -27.22 -30.47 1.75
C GLN A 46 -26.03 -30.17 0.83
N ILE A 47 -26.23 -29.25 -0.12
CA ILE A 47 -25.15 -28.69 -0.94
C ILE A 47 -24.47 -27.57 -0.14
N VAL A 48 -23.14 -27.64 -0.04
CA VAL A 48 -22.31 -26.63 0.63
C VAL A 48 -21.32 -26.02 -0.34
N GLU A 49 -20.99 -24.75 -0.10
CA GLU A 49 -19.96 -24.01 -0.81
C GLU A 49 -18.66 -23.93 0.02
N PRO A 50 -17.50 -23.67 -0.61
CA PRO A 50 -16.26 -23.42 0.11
C PRO A 50 -16.44 -22.30 1.15
N GLY A 51 -16.00 -22.58 2.37
CA GLY A 51 -16.10 -21.68 3.52
C GLY A 51 -17.45 -21.69 4.24
N ASP A 52 -18.35 -22.65 3.96
CA ASP A 52 -19.54 -22.86 4.77
C ASP A 52 -19.20 -23.49 6.13
N ALA A 53 -19.96 -23.09 7.15
CA ALA A 53 -19.80 -23.60 8.51
C ALA A 53 -20.46 -24.97 8.64
N LEU A 54 -19.62 -26.00 8.83
CA LEU A 54 -20.08 -27.39 8.97
C LEU A 54 -20.61 -27.69 10.38
N HIS A 55 -20.12 -27.00 11.40
CA HIS A 55 -20.45 -27.24 12.80
C HIS A 55 -20.49 -25.94 13.61
N GLU A 56 -21.11 -26.00 14.78
CA GLU A 56 -21.13 -24.89 15.74
C GLU A 56 -19.71 -24.57 16.23
N GLY A 57 -19.42 -23.28 16.38
CA GLY A 57 -18.13 -22.79 16.88
C GLY A 57 -17.72 -21.47 16.24
N SER A 58 -16.60 -20.92 16.69
CA SER A 58 -15.99 -19.76 16.05
C SER A 58 -15.32 -20.18 14.74
N LEU A 59 -15.49 -19.35 13.71
CA LEU A 59 -14.78 -19.51 12.46
C LEU A 59 -13.37 -18.92 12.59
N ASN A 60 -12.39 -19.58 11.99
CA ASN A 60 -11.05 -19.03 11.85
C ASN A 60 -11.05 -17.98 10.72
N PRO A 61 -10.75 -16.70 11.00
CA PRO A 61 -10.74 -15.66 9.97
C PRO A 61 -9.75 -15.91 8.84
N ALA A 62 -8.62 -16.58 9.11
CA ALA A 62 -7.63 -16.87 8.07
C ALA A 62 -8.17 -17.89 7.04
N ASP A 63 -8.85 -18.93 7.52
CA ASP A 63 -9.46 -19.93 6.65
C ASP A 63 -10.66 -19.34 5.89
N LEU A 64 -11.43 -18.48 6.55
CA LEU A 64 -12.55 -17.77 5.93
C LEU A 64 -12.07 -16.84 4.81
N LEU A 65 -10.95 -16.13 5.01
CA LEU A 65 -10.34 -15.26 4.00
C LEU A 65 -9.88 -16.05 2.78
N ARG A 66 -9.25 -17.21 3.00
CA ARG A 66 -8.79 -18.09 1.92
C ARG A 66 -9.95 -18.67 1.10
N LEU A 67 -11.07 -18.99 1.75
CA LEU A 67 -12.18 -19.72 1.13
C LEU A 67 -13.28 -18.80 0.56
N LYS A 68 -13.65 -17.72 1.26
CA LYS A 68 -14.74 -16.79 0.88
C LYS A 68 -14.28 -15.37 0.54
N GLY A 69 -13.00 -15.07 0.73
CA GLY A 69 -12.43 -13.76 0.42
C GLY A 69 -12.71 -12.68 1.47
N ASP A 70 -12.34 -11.44 1.10
CA ASP A 70 -12.26 -10.29 2.00
C ASP A 70 -13.64 -9.94 2.59
N THR A 71 -14.66 -9.75 1.75
CA THR A 71 -15.98 -9.23 2.18
C THR A 71 -16.66 -10.15 3.18
N ALA A 72 -16.65 -11.46 2.97
CA ALA A 72 -17.23 -12.41 3.91
C ALA A 72 -16.49 -12.40 5.26
N THR A 73 -15.16 -12.25 5.22
CA THR A 73 -14.31 -12.17 6.41
C THR A 73 -14.54 -10.87 7.18
N GLU A 74 -14.68 -9.74 6.47
CA GLU A 74 -14.99 -8.43 7.05
C GLU A 74 -16.32 -8.45 7.79
N LEU A 75 -17.37 -8.96 7.14
CA LEU A 75 -18.71 -9.07 7.73
C LEU A 75 -18.71 -9.95 8.97
N TYR A 76 -18.02 -11.10 8.92
CA TYR A 76 -17.88 -11.99 10.06
C TYR A 76 -17.22 -11.28 11.26
N LEU A 77 -16.09 -10.59 11.03
CA LEU A 77 -15.38 -9.88 12.09
C LEU A 77 -16.21 -8.73 12.68
N ILE A 78 -16.89 -7.95 11.84
CA ILE A 78 -17.76 -6.87 12.29
C ILE A 78 -18.88 -7.43 13.16
N GLN A 79 -19.56 -8.48 12.72
CA GLN A 79 -20.67 -9.08 13.46
C GLN A 79 -20.22 -9.65 14.82
N GLU A 80 -19.08 -10.34 14.88
CA GLU A 80 -18.59 -10.92 16.13
C GLU A 80 -18.16 -9.87 17.15
N VAL A 81 -17.46 -8.82 16.71
CA VAL A 81 -17.09 -7.70 17.59
C VAL A 81 -18.36 -6.98 18.07
N GLN A 82 -19.29 -6.70 17.17
CA GLN A 82 -20.54 -6.01 17.48
C GLN A 82 -21.43 -6.83 18.44
N ARG A 83 -21.44 -8.16 18.33
CA ARG A 83 -22.17 -9.06 19.24
C ARG A 83 -21.69 -8.87 20.69
N VAL A 84 -20.39 -8.74 20.91
CA VAL A 84 -19.81 -8.52 22.23
C VAL A 84 -20.20 -7.15 22.78
N TYR A 85 -20.04 -6.08 21.99
CA TYR A 85 -20.40 -4.72 22.43
C TYR A 85 -21.89 -4.59 22.74
N LYS A 86 -22.76 -5.13 21.88
CA LYS A 86 -24.20 -5.18 22.11
C LYS A 86 -24.55 -5.95 23.38
N SER A 87 -23.86 -7.07 23.66
CA SER A 87 -24.08 -7.84 24.89
C SER A 87 -23.71 -7.07 26.18
N GLN A 88 -22.80 -6.11 26.07
CA GLN A 88 -22.40 -5.21 27.16
C GLN A 88 -23.22 -3.91 27.20
N GLY A 89 -24.21 -3.75 26.30
CA GLY A 89 -25.05 -2.56 26.21
C GLY A 89 -24.33 -1.32 25.66
N VAL A 90 -23.21 -1.51 24.97
CA VAL A 90 -22.44 -0.41 24.36
C VAL A 90 -22.79 -0.34 22.88
N ASP A 91 -23.25 0.84 22.43
CA ASP A 91 -23.55 1.09 21.02
C ASP A 91 -22.33 1.68 20.31
N ILE A 92 -21.89 1.01 19.24
CA ILE A 92 -20.77 1.43 18.40
C ILE A 92 -21.21 1.26 16.95
N HIS A 93 -20.98 2.30 16.14
CA HIS A 93 -21.28 2.24 14.72
C HIS A 93 -20.27 1.35 13.98
N ASP A 94 -20.78 0.45 13.14
CA ASP A 94 -20.00 -0.53 12.36
C ASP A 94 -18.83 0.09 11.56
N LYS A 95 -18.96 1.34 11.08
CA LYS A 95 -17.91 2.08 10.36
C LYS A 95 -16.57 2.10 11.10
N HIS A 96 -16.59 2.14 12.43
CA HIS A 96 -15.37 2.18 13.22
C HIS A 96 -14.66 0.83 13.23
N ILE A 97 -15.44 -0.25 13.31
CA ILE A 97 -14.92 -1.62 13.29
C ILE A 97 -14.42 -1.94 11.87
N GLU A 98 -15.17 -1.55 10.85
CA GLU A 98 -14.80 -1.71 9.44
C GLU A 98 -13.45 -1.05 9.13
N LEU A 99 -13.23 0.18 9.60
CA LEU A 99 -11.94 0.87 9.42
C LEU A 99 -10.77 0.12 10.05
N ILE A 100 -10.98 -0.55 11.19
CA ILE A 100 -9.95 -1.36 11.85
C ILE A 100 -9.71 -2.65 11.07
N VAL A 101 -10.77 -3.37 10.69
CA VAL A 101 -10.67 -4.64 9.95
C VAL A 101 -10.00 -4.42 8.59
N ARG A 102 -10.30 -3.31 7.91
CA ARG A 102 -9.63 -2.91 6.67
C ARG A 102 -8.11 -2.81 6.83
N GLN A 103 -7.62 -2.34 7.98
CA GLN A 103 -6.17 -2.29 8.23
C GLN A 103 -5.58 -3.68 8.49
N MET A 104 -6.35 -4.60 9.06
CA MET A 104 -5.94 -5.99 9.29
C MET A 104 -5.82 -6.79 7.98
N LEU A 105 -6.63 -6.48 6.96
CA LEU A 105 -6.65 -7.16 5.65
C LEU A 105 -5.84 -6.46 4.55
N LYS A 106 -5.11 -5.39 4.90
CA LYS A 106 -4.41 -4.53 3.93
C LYS A 106 -3.25 -5.24 3.21
N LYS A 107 -2.65 -6.24 3.84
CA LYS A 107 -1.40 -6.90 3.38
C LYS A 107 -1.70 -8.21 2.67
N VAL A 108 -0.87 -8.51 1.67
CA VAL A 108 -0.86 -9.77 0.93
C VAL A 108 0.56 -10.34 0.96
N ARG A 109 0.68 -11.67 0.88
CA ARG A 109 1.99 -12.33 0.72
C ARG A 109 2.17 -12.74 -0.73
N VAL A 110 3.29 -12.38 -1.32
CA VAL A 110 3.64 -12.78 -2.69
C VAL A 110 3.99 -14.27 -2.69
N GLU A 111 3.37 -15.05 -3.56
CA GLU A 111 3.69 -16.47 -3.76
C GLU A 111 4.75 -16.63 -4.86
N SER A 112 4.45 -16.09 -6.05
CA SER A 112 5.37 -16.01 -7.19
C SER A 112 5.53 -14.56 -7.61
N ALA A 113 6.76 -14.13 -7.85
CA ALA A 113 7.06 -12.77 -8.30
C ALA A 113 6.72 -12.53 -9.78
N GLY A 114 6.64 -13.58 -10.60
CA GLY A 114 6.58 -13.44 -12.05
C GLY A 114 7.73 -12.57 -12.56
N ASP A 115 7.40 -11.57 -13.38
CA ASP A 115 8.34 -10.55 -13.88
C ASP A 115 8.23 -9.21 -13.12
N THR A 116 7.61 -9.20 -11.93
CA THR A 116 7.54 -8.00 -11.09
C THR A 116 8.82 -7.81 -10.27
N ASP A 117 9.04 -6.60 -9.74
CA ASP A 117 10.16 -6.29 -8.85
C ASP A 117 9.94 -6.78 -7.40
N LEU A 118 8.90 -7.59 -7.17
CA LEU A 118 8.54 -8.11 -5.85
C LEU A 118 9.31 -9.40 -5.55
N LEU A 119 9.47 -9.71 -4.26
CA LEU A 119 10.13 -10.93 -3.82
C LEU A 119 9.11 -12.00 -3.36
N PRO A 120 9.31 -13.29 -3.69
CA PRO A 120 8.51 -14.37 -3.12
C PRO A 120 8.57 -14.36 -1.59
N GLY A 121 7.41 -14.50 -0.94
CA GLY A 121 7.27 -14.42 0.51
C GLY A 121 7.20 -13.01 1.10
N GLN A 122 7.42 -11.96 0.30
CA GLN A 122 7.34 -10.57 0.76
C GLN A 122 5.90 -10.21 1.14
N LEU A 123 5.76 -9.45 2.23
CA LEU A 123 4.49 -8.84 2.62
C LEU A 123 4.38 -7.44 2.02
N VAL A 124 3.40 -7.24 1.15
CA VAL A 124 3.16 -5.97 0.45
C VAL A 124 1.74 -5.49 0.65
N ASP A 125 1.51 -4.18 0.53
CA ASP A 125 0.15 -3.65 0.48
C ASP A 125 -0.55 -4.11 -0.80
N LYS A 126 -1.81 -4.55 -0.68
CA LYS A 126 -2.63 -4.99 -1.82
C LYS A 126 -2.63 -3.96 -2.97
N VAL A 127 -2.74 -2.67 -2.64
CA VAL A 127 -2.74 -1.57 -3.61
C VAL A 127 -1.42 -1.43 -4.37
N VAL A 128 -0.28 -1.69 -3.70
CA VAL A 128 1.04 -1.62 -4.33
C VAL A 128 1.21 -2.80 -5.29
N LEU A 129 0.83 -3.99 -4.86
CA LEU A 129 0.84 -5.18 -5.70
C LEU A 129 -0.07 -5.03 -6.93
N ASP A 130 -1.28 -4.52 -6.76
CA ASP A 130 -2.22 -4.28 -7.86
C ASP A 130 -1.63 -3.28 -8.88
N ARG A 131 -0.93 -2.23 -8.41
CA ARG A 131 -0.25 -1.27 -9.28
C ARG A 131 0.88 -1.92 -10.07
N GLU A 132 1.74 -2.71 -9.42
CA GLU A 132 2.85 -3.41 -10.10
C GLU A 132 2.34 -4.43 -11.10
N ASN A 133 1.35 -5.25 -10.73
CA ASN A 133 0.72 -6.20 -11.64
C ASN A 133 0.07 -5.50 -12.84
N THR A 134 -0.56 -4.34 -12.63
CA THR A 134 -1.12 -3.54 -13.74
C THR A 134 -0.02 -3.04 -14.69
N ARG A 135 1.14 -2.62 -14.16
CA ARG A 135 2.29 -2.18 -14.98
C ARG A 135 2.83 -3.33 -15.82
N VAL A 136 3.15 -4.45 -15.20
CA VAL A 136 3.72 -5.64 -15.85
C VAL A 136 2.75 -6.24 -16.86
N LYS A 137 1.44 -6.22 -16.58
CA LYS A 137 0.39 -6.63 -17.52
C LYS A 137 0.35 -5.76 -18.78
N LYS A 138 0.59 -4.45 -18.68
CA LYS A 138 0.69 -3.56 -19.86
C LYS A 138 1.90 -3.89 -20.73
N GLU A 139 2.98 -4.36 -20.11
CA GLU A 139 4.19 -4.84 -20.78
C GLU A 139 4.03 -6.27 -21.35
N LYS A 140 2.86 -6.91 -21.19
CA LYS A 140 2.57 -8.30 -21.58
C LYS A 140 3.49 -9.34 -20.91
N LYS A 141 3.93 -9.05 -19.70
CA LYS A 141 4.78 -9.90 -18.87
C LYS A 141 3.96 -10.66 -17.82
N GLU A 142 4.61 -11.59 -17.12
CA GLU A 142 3.96 -12.43 -16.11
C GLU A 142 3.73 -11.66 -14.80
N GLN A 143 2.48 -11.66 -14.32
CA GLN A 143 2.08 -10.98 -13.08
C GLN A 143 2.48 -11.79 -11.84
N ALA A 144 2.69 -11.12 -10.72
CA ALA A 144 2.90 -11.78 -9.44
C ALA A 144 1.60 -12.42 -8.92
N THR A 145 1.71 -13.65 -8.41
CA THR A 145 0.65 -14.33 -7.66
C THR A 145 0.82 -14.06 -6.16
N TRP A 146 -0.28 -14.10 -5.42
CA TRP A 146 -0.28 -13.73 -4.01
C TRP A 146 -1.41 -14.42 -3.25
N GLU A 147 -1.21 -14.57 -1.94
CA GLU A 147 -2.23 -15.01 -1.00
C GLU A 147 -2.66 -13.86 -0.07
N PRO A 148 -3.98 -13.66 0.16
CA PRO A 148 -4.46 -12.69 1.13
C PRO A 148 -4.06 -13.12 2.55
N LEU A 149 -3.61 -12.16 3.36
CA LEU A 149 -3.19 -12.43 4.73
C LEU A 149 -3.87 -11.49 5.71
N ILE A 150 -4.59 -12.05 6.67
CA ILE A 150 -5.08 -11.29 7.81
C ILE A 150 -3.98 -11.14 8.88
N LEU A 151 -3.70 -9.90 9.25
CA LEU A 151 -2.76 -9.57 10.32
C LEU A 151 -3.50 -9.09 11.56
N GLY A 152 -3.06 -9.53 12.74
CA GLY A 152 -3.52 -8.92 14.00
C GLY A 152 -3.13 -7.44 14.07
N ILE A 153 -3.88 -6.63 14.82
CA ILE A 153 -3.72 -5.17 14.89
C ILE A 153 -2.27 -4.75 15.20
N THR A 154 -1.61 -5.43 16.15
CA THR A 154 -0.21 -5.19 16.52
C THR A 154 0.73 -5.44 15.35
N LYS A 155 0.56 -6.55 14.64
CA LYS A 155 1.41 -6.93 13.49
C LYS A 155 1.14 -6.05 12.27
N ALA A 156 -0.12 -5.67 12.03
CA ALA A 156 -0.49 -4.72 10.99
C ALA A 156 0.13 -3.33 11.24
N SER A 157 0.21 -2.90 12.51
CA SER A 157 0.81 -1.62 12.90
C SER A 157 2.34 -1.61 12.75
N LEU A 158 3.00 -2.74 13.01
CA LEU A 158 4.45 -2.91 12.79
C LEU A 158 4.80 -3.02 11.31
N ALA A 159 3.92 -3.61 10.49
CA ALA A 159 4.11 -3.79 9.05
C ALA A 159 3.76 -2.53 8.22
N THR A 160 3.87 -1.33 8.82
CA THR A 160 3.63 -0.07 8.12
C THR A 160 4.85 0.32 7.27
N GLU A 161 4.63 1.11 6.22
CA GLU A 161 5.72 1.53 5.30
C GLU A 161 6.71 2.49 5.97
N SER A 162 6.23 3.27 6.94
CA SER A 162 7.08 4.17 7.72
C SER A 162 7.74 3.43 8.87
N PHE A 163 9.08 3.32 8.79
CA PHE A 163 9.86 2.77 9.89
C PHE A 163 9.85 3.70 11.11
N LEU A 164 9.70 5.02 10.96
CA LEU A 164 9.58 5.95 12.08
C LEU A 164 8.28 5.71 12.87
N SER A 165 7.17 5.55 12.15
CA SER A 165 5.87 5.22 12.73
C SER A 165 5.91 3.83 13.38
N ALA A 166 6.48 2.82 12.72
CA ALA A 166 6.58 1.47 13.26
C ALA A 166 7.49 1.41 14.52
N ALA A 167 8.66 2.04 14.48
CA ALA A 167 9.62 2.06 15.58
C ALA A 167 9.10 2.81 16.82
N SER A 168 8.21 3.78 16.63
CA SER A 168 7.52 4.49 17.71
C SER A 168 6.46 3.64 18.42
N PHE A 169 5.99 2.56 17.78
CA PHE A 169 4.94 1.71 18.36
C PHE A 169 5.55 0.65 19.28
N GLN A 170 6.31 -0.30 18.73
CA GLN A 170 6.97 -1.40 19.46
C GLN A 170 8.21 -1.89 18.68
N GLU A 171 9.00 -2.79 19.27
CA GLU A 171 10.15 -3.47 18.61
C GLU A 171 11.20 -2.51 17.99
N THR A 172 11.41 -1.33 18.60
CA THR A 172 12.23 -0.22 18.06
C THR A 172 13.60 -0.67 17.53
N THR A 173 14.36 -1.48 18.29
CA THR A 173 15.69 -1.94 17.87
C THR A 173 15.65 -2.76 16.59
N LYS A 174 14.68 -3.66 16.46
CA LYS A 174 14.55 -4.54 15.30
C LYS A 174 14.11 -3.73 14.07
N VAL A 175 13.08 -2.89 14.21
CA VAL A 175 12.56 -2.05 13.12
C VAL A 175 13.64 -1.13 12.55
N LEU A 176 14.44 -0.48 13.42
CA LEU A 176 15.52 0.40 12.97
C LEU A 176 16.68 -0.38 12.33
N THR A 177 16.98 -1.58 12.82
CA THR A 177 18.02 -2.43 12.25
C THR A 177 17.63 -2.89 10.85
N ASP A 178 16.41 -3.41 10.68
CA ASP A 178 15.89 -3.85 9.39
C ASP A 178 15.84 -2.69 8.39
N ALA A 179 15.36 -1.52 8.83
CA ALA A 179 15.35 -0.31 8.00
C ALA A 179 16.76 0.15 7.59
N SER A 180 17.75 0.01 8.48
CA SER A 180 19.16 0.37 8.20
C SER A 180 19.81 -0.61 7.22
N ILE A 181 19.52 -1.91 7.35
CA ILE A 181 20.01 -2.96 6.44
C ILE A 181 19.42 -2.77 5.04
N GLU A 182 18.11 -2.51 4.97
CA GLU A 182 17.40 -2.30 3.70
C GLU A 182 17.64 -0.90 3.10
N GLY A 183 18.21 0.05 3.86
CA GLY A 183 18.38 1.43 3.43
C GLY A 183 17.04 2.16 3.20
N LYS A 184 16.02 1.89 4.02
CA LYS A 184 14.68 2.46 3.85
C LYS A 184 14.67 3.98 3.99
N VAL A 185 13.90 4.63 3.12
CA VAL A 185 13.65 6.07 3.16
C VAL A 185 12.21 6.31 3.58
N ASP A 186 12.02 7.05 4.68
CA ASP A 186 10.69 7.45 5.14
C ASP A 186 10.22 8.70 4.39
N ARG A 187 9.03 8.63 3.79
CA ARG A 187 8.46 9.74 2.99
C ARG A 187 7.57 10.69 3.81
N LEU A 188 7.41 10.46 5.11
CA LEU A 188 6.62 11.31 6.02
C LEU A 188 5.19 11.56 5.52
N LEU A 189 4.54 10.51 5.01
CA LEU A 189 3.16 10.58 4.49
C LEU A 189 2.13 10.32 5.59
N GLY A 190 2.56 9.76 6.72
CA GLY A 190 1.72 9.40 7.85
C GLY A 190 1.53 10.52 8.87
N LEU A 191 0.55 10.33 9.74
CA LEU A 191 0.27 11.25 10.86
C LEU A 191 1.40 11.24 11.89
N LYS A 192 1.84 10.05 12.32
CA LYS A 192 2.82 9.90 13.40
C LYS A 192 4.21 10.41 13.03
N GLU A 193 4.69 10.10 11.83
CA GLU A 193 5.97 10.63 11.31
C GLU A 193 6.05 12.15 11.43
N ASN A 194 5.03 12.85 10.93
CA ASN A 194 5.00 14.31 10.95
C ASN A 194 4.94 14.87 12.37
N VAL A 195 4.20 14.22 13.28
CA VAL A 195 4.17 14.59 14.70
C VAL A 195 5.54 14.42 15.35
N ILE A 196 6.23 13.30 15.10
CA ILE A 196 7.57 13.02 15.68
C ILE A 196 8.58 14.09 15.23
N ILE A 197 8.52 14.50 13.98
CA ILE A 197 9.44 15.49 13.40
C ILE A 197 9.02 16.95 13.71
N GLY A 198 7.78 17.17 14.18
CA GLY A 198 7.25 18.51 14.47
C GLY A 198 6.74 19.26 13.22
N LYS A 199 6.40 18.55 12.14
CA LYS A 199 5.77 19.10 10.93
C LYS A 199 4.25 19.03 11.04
N LEU A 200 3.55 19.91 10.32
CA LEU A 200 2.09 19.85 10.19
C LEU A 200 1.64 18.47 9.69
N ILE A 201 0.65 17.88 10.38
CA ILE A 201 0.08 16.59 10.00
C ILE A 201 -0.69 16.68 8.68
N PRO A 202 -0.68 15.62 7.85
CA PRO A 202 -1.38 15.60 6.56
C PRO A 202 -2.89 15.33 6.73
N ALA A 203 -3.54 16.04 7.65
CA ALA A 203 -4.98 15.92 7.91
C ALA A 203 -5.62 17.29 8.17
N ALA A 204 -6.90 17.41 7.84
CA ALA A 204 -7.69 18.63 8.02
C ALA A 204 -6.99 19.89 7.47
N THR A 205 -6.58 20.81 8.33
CA THR A 205 -5.92 22.07 7.97
C THR A 205 -4.56 21.87 7.30
N GLY A 206 -3.86 20.76 7.59
CA GLY A 206 -2.59 20.44 6.95
C GLY A 206 -2.71 19.97 5.50
N LEU A 207 -3.91 19.60 5.03
CA LEU A 207 -4.14 19.22 3.63
C LEU A 207 -4.22 20.42 2.68
N LYS A 208 -4.53 21.63 3.16
CA LYS A 208 -4.64 22.83 2.31
C LYS A 208 -3.33 23.07 1.55
N ARG A 209 -2.18 22.93 2.22
CA ARG A 209 -0.84 23.08 1.60
C ARG A 209 -0.53 22.03 0.52
N TYR A 210 -1.12 20.83 0.58
CA TYR A 210 -0.90 19.77 -0.41
C TYR A 210 -1.92 19.80 -1.56
N ARG A 211 -3.12 20.33 -1.33
CA ARG A 211 -4.18 20.46 -2.35
C ARG A 211 -3.98 21.67 -3.27
N THR A 212 -3.30 22.72 -2.79
CA THR A 212 -3.07 23.97 -3.53
C THR A 212 -1.71 24.02 -4.22
N ILE A 213 -1.01 22.88 -4.36
CA ILE A 213 0.22 22.83 -5.15
C ILE A 213 -0.19 22.80 -6.63
N ASP A 214 -0.09 23.95 -7.29
CA ASP A 214 -0.20 24.03 -8.75
C ASP A 214 1.05 23.40 -9.37
N ILE A 215 0.86 22.24 -10.00
CA ILE A 215 1.92 21.59 -10.77
C ILE A 215 1.95 22.27 -12.13
N SER A 216 2.77 23.33 -12.24
CA SER A 216 3.11 23.86 -13.55
C SER A 216 3.99 22.83 -14.29
N PRO A 217 3.77 22.61 -15.60
CA PRO A 217 4.76 21.93 -16.41
C PRO A 217 6.09 22.67 -16.23
N SER A 218 7.16 21.96 -15.85
CA SER A 218 8.51 22.48 -16.01
C SER A 218 8.60 23.07 -17.41
N GLU A 219 9.07 24.32 -17.52
CA GLU A 219 9.39 24.88 -18.83
C GLU A 219 10.24 23.86 -19.59
N LYS A 220 9.91 23.64 -20.86
CA LYS A 220 10.75 22.81 -21.72
C LYS A 220 12.13 23.44 -21.67
N VAL A 221 13.09 22.71 -21.11
CA VAL A 221 14.50 23.06 -21.17
C VAL A 221 14.78 23.45 -22.63
N PRO A 222 15.16 24.71 -22.92
CA PRO A 222 15.35 25.17 -24.29
C PRO A 222 16.26 24.20 -25.05
N ALA A 223 15.99 23.97 -26.34
CA ALA A 223 16.87 23.14 -27.17
C ALA A 223 18.32 23.65 -27.11
N GLU A 224 18.49 24.96 -26.96
CA GLU A 224 19.77 25.66 -26.80
C GLU A 224 20.59 25.18 -25.59
N THR A 225 19.95 24.77 -24.49
CA THR A 225 20.67 24.23 -23.33
C THR A 225 21.23 22.83 -23.59
N TYR A 226 20.52 22.00 -24.36
CA TYR A 226 21.04 20.71 -24.82
C TYR A 226 22.17 20.89 -25.84
N GLU A 227 22.03 21.85 -26.75
CA GLU A 227 23.08 22.19 -27.72
C GLU A 227 24.32 22.77 -27.02
N ARG A 228 24.13 23.59 -25.97
CA ARG A 228 25.22 24.15 -25.17
C ARG A 228 25.96 23.10 -24.35
N GLU A 229 25.26 22.14 -23.75
CA GLU A 229 25.89 20.99 -23.07
C GLU A 229 26.65 20.10 -24.06
N ALA A 230 26.06 19.82 -25.23
CA ALA A 230 26.71 19.03 -26.27
C ALA A 230 27.97 19.73 -26.84
N LEU A 231 27.91 21.06 -27.03
CA LEU A 231 29.04 21.85 -27.50
C LEU A 231 30.16 21.93 -26.46
N LEU A 232 29.82 22.10 -25.18
CA LEU A 232 30.78 22.09 -24.07
C LEU A 232 31.46 20.73 -23.92
N ALA A 233 30.70 19.64 -24.04
CA ALA A 233 31.26 18.29 -24.04
C ALA A 233 32.22 18.07 -25.22
N ALA A 234 31.85 18.52 -26.42
CA ALA A 234 32.70 18.43 -27.61
C ALA A 234 33.98 19.30 -27.50
N LEU A 235 33.88 20.51 -26.92
CA LEU A 235 35.03 21.37 -26.66
C LEU A 235 35.98 20.78 -25.62
N GLN A 236 35.43 20.12 -24.60
CA GLN A 236 36.23 19.43 -23.58
C GLN A 236 36.95 18.19 -24.14
N GLU A 237 36.34 17.51 -25.10
CA GLU A 237 36.96 16.41 -25.85
C GLU A 237 38.08 16.91 -26.78
N ILE A 238 37.90 18.07 -27.41
CA ILE A 238 38.92 18.73 -28.25
C ILE A 238 40.08 19.29 -27.41
N GLY A 239 39.81 19.78 -26.19
CA GLY A 239 40.81 20.35 -25.30
C GLY A 239 41.70 19.32 -24.57
N GLY A 240 41.49 18.02 -24.80
CA GLY A 240 42.21 16.94 -24.12
C GLY A 240 43.58 16.58 -24.68
N ASP A 241 43.96 17.09 -25.86
CA ASP A 241 45.28 16.81 -26.46
C ASP A 241 46.03 18.11 -26.75
N GLY A 242 47.23 18.22 -26.19
CA GLY A 242 47.98 19.48 -26.10
C GLY A 242 48.48 19.97 -27.46
N GLY A 243 48.18 21.23 -27.79
CA GLY A 243 48.89 21.94 -28.86
C GLY A 243 48.14 23.16 -29.41
N ASP A 244 48.72 24.34 -29.18
CA ASP A 244 48.58 25.60 -29.93
C ASP A 244 47.18 26.19 -30.20
N GLY A 245 46.79 27.12 -29.33
CA GLY A 245 46.55 28.50 -29.78
C GLY A 245 45.39 28.78 -30.75
N ALA A 246 44.20 28.24 -30.51
CA ALA A 246 42.97 28.79 -31.09
C ALA A 246 42.23 29.64 -30.05
N SER A 247 42.41 30.96 -30.09
CA SER A 247 41.64 31.88 -29.25
C SER A 247 40.17 31.82 -29.64
N LEU A 248 39.27 31.74 -28.65
CA LEU A 248 37.80 31.76 -28.79
C LEU A 248 37.24 32.80 -29.78
N ALA A 249 37.96 33.89 -30.03
CA ALA A 249 37.60 34.93 -31.00
C ALA A 249 37.67 34.50 -32.49
N SER A 250 38.44 33.46 -32.85
CA SER A 250 38.61 33.04 -34.26
C SER A 250 37.45 32.20 -34.81
N LEU A 251 36.57 31.71 -33.93
CA LEU A 251 35.41 30.88 -34.28
C LEU A 251 34.12 31.72 -34.52
N GLY A 252 34.20 33.05 -34.51
CA GLY A 252 33.06 33.92 -34.80
C GLY A 252 31.92 33.86 -33.76
N LEU A 253 32.19 33.32 -32.58
CA LEU A 253 31.26 33.29 -31.45
C LEU A 253 31.32 34.62 -30.70
N ASP A 254 30.64 35.63 -31.25
CA ASP A 254 30.40 36.90 -30.56
C ASP A 254 29.35 36.69 -29.46
N PHE A 255 29.82 36.64 -28.20
CA PHE A 255 28.96 36.53 -27.02
C PHE A 255 28.38 37.93 -26.71
N GLY A 256 27.42 38.35 -27.52
CA GLY A 256 26.72 39.61 -27.38
C GLY A 256 25.95 39.68 -26.06
N GLY A 257 26.48 40.45 -25.12
CA GLY A 257 25.84 40.74 -23.83
C GLY A 257 26.78 41.51 -22.92
N THR A 258 26.88 42.83 -23.13
CA THR A 258 27.47 43.71 -22.11
C THR A 258 26.60 43.65 -20.86
N PRO A 259 27.16 43.47 -19.65
CA PRO A 259 26.37 43.57 -18.43
C PRO A 259 25.92 45.02 -18.26
N ASP A 260 24.60 45.23 -18.25
CA ASP A 260 24.00 46.50 -17.87
C ASP A 260 24.16 46.67 -16.36
N PHE A 261 25.12 47.49 -15.95
CA PHE A 261 25.23 47.95 -14.56
C PHE A 261 24.35 49.20 -14.39
N GLY A 262 23.04 48.98 -14.40
CA GLY A 262 22.05 49.94 -13.93
C GLY A 262 21.89 49.82 -12.42
N GLU A 263 22.47 50.75 -11.67
CA GLU A 263 22.09 51.00 -10.27
C GLU A 263 20.66 51.55 -10.24
N GLU A 264 19.70 50.74 -9.80
CA GLU A 264 18.58 51.08 -8.89
C GLU A 264 17.54 49.94 -8.84
N ASN A 265 17.83 48.92 -8.04
CA ASN A 265 16.89 48.31 -7.10
C ASN A 265 17.62 47.22 -6.29
N PRO A 266 17.57 47.24 -4.94
CA PRO A 266 18.18 46.18 -4.16
C PRO A 266 17.45 44.86 -4.40
N PRO A 267 18.15 43.70 -4.31
CA PRO A 267 17.50 42.40 -4.43
C PRO A 267 16.47 42.27 -3.31
N LYS A 268 15.20 42.09 -3.66
CA LYS A 268 14.18 41.67 -2.70
C LYS A 268 14.59 40.32 -2.14
N GLU A 269 14.70 40.24 -0.83
CA GLU A 269 14.79 38.97 -0.11
C GLU A 269 13.58 38.11 -0.48
N GLU A 270 13.80 37.06 -1.27
CA GLU A 270 12.84 35.98 -1.44
C GLU A 270 12.76 35.22 -0.11
N GLY A 271 11.88 35.66 0.79
CA GLY A 271 11.89 35.13 2.15
C GLY A 271 10.67 35.40 3.03
N GLU A 272 9.67 36.18 2.63
CA GLU A 272 8.42 36.32 3.40
C GLU A 272 7.22 36.32 2.47
N ALA A 273 6.28 35.39 2.72
CA ALA A 273 5.02 35.33 2.01
C ALA A 273 4.17 36.54 2.37
N GLU A 274 3.83 37.39 1.39
CA GLU A 274 2.79 38.40 1.56
C GLU A 274 1.44 37.69 1.78
N GLU A 275 0.83 37.97 2.93
CA GLU A 275 -0.52 37.52 3.27
C GLU A 275 -1.52 38.31 2.41
N ILE A 276 -2.00 37.67 1.34
CA ILE A 276 -3.08 38.21 0.51
C ILE A 276 -4.36 38.29 1.35
N PRO A 277 -5.03 39.46 1.45
CA PRO A 277 -6.25 39.58 2.23
C PRO A 277 -7.38 38.72 1.62
N GLU A 278 -8.13 38.06 2.50
CA GLU A 278 -9.24 37.18 2.16
C GLU A 278 -10.27 37.90 1.28
N VAL A 279 -10.59 37.30 0.13
CA VAL A 279 -11.76 37.69 -0.67
C VAL A 279 -12.90 36.78 -0.20
N ASP A 280 -13.91 37.37 0.43
CA ASP A 280 -15.14 36.67 0.80
C ASP A 280 -15.76 36.01 -0.44
N THR A 281 -15.80 34.68 -0.44
CA THR A 281 -16.52 33.91 -1.45
C THR A 281 -17.98 33.73 -1.02
N PRO A 282 -18.97 33.71 -1.94
CA PRO A 282 -20.40 33.80 -1.61
C PRO A 282 -21.03 32.53 -1.02
N LEU A 283 -20.26 31.71 -0.31
CA LEU A 283 -20.73 30.44 0.26
C LEU A 283 -20.84 30.46 1.79
N ASP A 284 -20.63 31.62 2.41
CA ASP A 284 -20.93 31.84 3.83
C ASP A 284 -22.17 32.75 3.98
N GLU A 285 -23.33 32.24 3.53
CA GLU A 285 -24.67 32.52 4.10
C GLU A 285 -25.51 31.23 4.11
#